data_AF-A0A973H480-F1
#
_entry.id   AF-A0A973H480-F1
#
_cell.length_a   1.000
_cell.length_b   1.000
_cell.length_c   1.000
_cell.angle_alpha   90.00
_cell.angle_beta   90.00
_cell.angle_gamma   90.00
#
_symmetry.space_group_name_H-M   'P 1'
#
loop_
_entity.id
_entity.type
_entity.pdbx_description
1 polymer ?
#
loop_
_entity_poly.entity_id
_entity_poly.type
_entity_poly.pdbx_seq_one_letter_code
_entity_poly.pdbx_strand_id
1 'polypeptide(L)'
;MRRVLTGALAAVALLSGCTATTEKKDGPAEGAVRILASSELRDMEPIIERVGADIGVDVSLSYTGTLDAVDTLAEGEADHRYQAVWLSSNDYLRLRPEAARRVVSETEVMASPVAIGVKPATLGELGWQPDDVTWAQVAEAVRDDGLTYGMTDPTVSNSG
;
A
#
# COMPACT_ATOMS: atom_id res chain seq x y z
N MET A 1 38.13 56.70 -43.97
CA MET A 1 37.70 57.37 -42.72
C MET A 1 36.53 56.62 -42.12
N ARG A 2 36.75 56.05 -40.92
CA ARG A 2 35.82 55.81 -39.80
C ARG A 2 34.34 55.54 -40.15
N ARG A 3 33.93 54.28 -39.98
CA ARG A 3 32.96 53.79 -38.96
C ARG A 3 32.50 52.38 -39.34
N VAL A 4 33.40 51.43 -39.11
CA VAL A 4 33.10 49.99 -39.01
C VAL A 4 33.33 49.63 -37.53
N LEU A 5 32.61 48.64 -37.02
CA LEU A 5 32.66 48.10 -35.64
C LEU A 5 31.89 48.87 -34.57
N THR A 6 30.55 48.78 -34.54
CA THR A 6 29.80 48.89 -33.26
C THR A 6 28.39 48.28 -33.35
N GLY A 7 28.25 47.07 -33.92
CA GLY A 7 26.92 46.47 -34.11
C GLY A 7 26.86 44.94 -34.01
N ALA A 8 27.89 44.30 -33.44
CA ALA A 8 27.99 42.83 -33.45
C ALA A 8 28.17 42.20 -32.06
N LEU A 9 27.94 42.94 -30.96
CA LEU A 9 28.15 42.43 -29.60
C LEU A 9 26.91 42.45 -28.69
N ALA A 10 25.70 42.58 -29.25
CA ALA A 10 24.45 42.57 -28.48
C ALA A 10 23.48 41.42 -28.85
N ALA A 11 23.90 40.49 -29.73
CA ALA A 11 23.03 39.40 -30.20
C ALA A 11 23.43 38.00 -29.67
N VAL A 12 24.45 37.88 -28.82
CA VAL A 12 24.95 36.60 -28.28
C VAL A 12 24.61 36.41 -26.79
N ALA A 13 23.81 37.30 -26.20
CA ALA A 13 23.41 37.21 -24.79
C ALA A 13 22.00 36.63 -24.57
N LEU A 14 21.32 36.15 -25.62
CA LEU A 14 19.93 35.65 -25.53
C LEU A 14 19.80 34.12 -25.68
N LEU A 15 20.90 33.36 -25.63
CA LEU A 15 20.89 31.90 -25.82
C LEU A 15 21.44 31.07 -24.65
N SER A 16 21.75 31.68 -23.50
CA SER A 16 22.22 30.96 -22.30
C SER A 16 21.19 30.99 -21.17
N GLY A 17 19.95 30.63 -21.49
CA GLY A 17 18.82 30.61 -20.54
C GLY A 17 17.99 29.32 -20.59
N CYS A 18 18.55 28.21 -21.07
CA CYS A 18 17.97 26.88 -20.85
C CYS A 18 18.68 26.21 -19.67
N THR A 19 18.65 26.84 -18.50
CA THR A 19 18.69 26.05 -17.28
C THR A 19 17.31 25.46 -17.15
N ALA A 20 17.16 24.20 -17.55
CA ALA A 20 16.04 23.39 -17.12
C ALA A 20 16.13 23.31 -15.59
N THR A 21 15.52 24.29 -14.92
CA THR A 21 15.05 24.10 -13.56
C THR A 21 14.09 22.94 -13.65
N THR A 22 14.58 21.76 -13.32
CA THR A 22 13.77 20.67 -12.82
C THR A 22 13.11 21.19 -11.55
N GLU A 23 12.05 21.98 -11.72
CA GLU A 23 11.00 22.02 -10.72
C GLU A 23 10.62 20.55 -10.54
N LYS A 24 10.97 19.99 -9.39
CA LYS A 24 10.30 18.78 -8.92
C LYS A 24 8.83 19.14 -8.91
N LYS A 25 8.11 18.70 -9.95
CA LYS A 25 6.67 18.53 -9.85
C LYS A 25 6.49 17.53 -8.70
N ASP A 26 6.18 18.04 -7.52
CA ASP A 26 5.64 17.23 -6.40
C ASP A 26 4.18 16.80 -6.69
N GLY A 27 3.79 16.78 -7.97
CA GLY A 27 2.56 16.21 -8.46
C GLY A 27 2.84 14.83 -9.07
N PRO A 28 1.86 13.91 -9.08
CA PRO A 28 2.04 12.56 -9.59
C PRO A 28 2.65 12.57 -10.98
N ALA A 29 3.58 11.64 -11.24
CA ALA A 29 4.01 11.37 -12.61
C ALA A 29 2.75 11.10 -13.46
N GLU A 30 2.60 11.82 -14.58
CA GLU A 30 1.49 11.57 -15.49
C GLU A 30 1.56 10.09 -15.93
N GLY A 31 0.52 9.32 -15.58
CA GLY A 31 0.41 7.90 -15.92
C GLY A 31 0.61 6.90 -14.76
N ALA A 32 0.96 7.34 -13.56
CA ALA A 32 1.07 6.43 -12.41
C ALA A 32 -0.30 6.01 -11.86
N VAL A 33 -0.47 4.72 -11.57
CA VAL A 33 -1.64 4.15 -10.89
C VAL A 33 -1.41 4.20 -9.38
N ARG A 34 -2.13 5.08 -8.70
CA ARG A 34 -2.09 5.22 -7.24
C ARG A 34 -3.15 4.33 -6.60
N ILE A 35 -2.71 3.48 -5.70
CA ILE A 35 -3.54 2.50 -5.01
C ILE A 35 -3.50 2.79 -3.52
N LEU A 36 -4.67 2.98 -2.90
CA LEU A 36 -4.80 2.98 -1.45
C LEU A 36 -4.82 1.53 -0.98
N ALA A 37 -3.84 1.12 -0.19
CA ALA A 37 -3.63 -0.27 0.16
C ALA A 37 -3.67 -0.50 1.68
N SER A 38 -4.20 -1.63 2.12
CA SER A 38 -4.07 -2.06 3.50
C SER A 38 -2.60 -2.32 3.84
N SER A 39 -2.17 -1.93 5.04
CA SER A 39 -0.79 -2.06 5.53
C SER A 39 -0.29 -3.51 5.55
N GLU A 40 -1.19 -4.48 5.71
CA GLU A 40 -0.88 -5.92 5.69
C GLU A 40 -0.48 -6.43 4.29
N LEU A 41 -0.60 -5.61 3.25
CA LEU A 41 -0.16 -5.93 1.88
C LEU A 41 1.26 -5.42 1.57
N ARG A 42 1.98 -4.86 2.56
CA ARG A 42 3.29 -4.26 2.32
C ARG A 42 4.34 -5.26 1.84
N ASP A 43 4.21 -6.53 2.20
CA ASP A 43 5.06 -7.61 1.70
C ASP A 43 4.86 -7.90 0.20
N MET A 44 3.79 -7.38 -0.41
CA MET A 44 3.51 -7.50 -1.86
C MET A 44 4.27 -6.48 -2.72
N GLU A 45 4.98 -5.50 -2.14
CA GLU A 45 5.75 -4.49 -2.88
C GLU A 45 6.62 -5.09 -4.00
N PRO A 46 7.45 -6.13 -3.75
CA PRO A 46 8.32 -6.67 -4.79
C PRO A 46 7.53 -7.31 -5.95
N ILE A 47 6.34 -7.84 -5.65
CA ILE A 47 5.46 -8.44 -6.67
C ILE A 47 4.84 -7.34 -7.53
N ILE A 48 4.38 -6.25 -6.90
CA ILE A 48 3.77 -5.11 -7.60
C ILE A 48 4.79 -4.36 -8.44
N GLU A 49 6.01 -4.15 -7.94
CA GLU A 49 7.11 -3.56 -8.72
C GLU A 49 7.41 -4.40 -9.98
N ARG A 50 7.48 -5.72 -9.84
CA ARG A 50 7.70 -6.62 -10.99
C ARG A 50 6.55 -6.54 -11.98
N VAL A 51 5.31 -6.62 -11.52
CA VAL A 51 4.12 -6.53 -12.39
C VAL A 51 4.08 -5.20 -13.12
N GLY A 52 4.35 -4.09 -12.43
CA GLY A 52 4.41 -2.76 -13.02
C GLY A 52 5.48 -2.65 -14.12
N ALA A 53 6.66 -3.21 -13.88
CA ALA A 53 7.73 -3.27 -14.87
C ALA A 53 7.34 -4.13 -16.10
N ASP A 54 6.71 -5.28 -15.89
CA ASP A 54 6.32 -6.21 -16.95
C ASP A 54 5.23 -5.61 -17.87
N ILE A 55 4.29 -4.84 -17.32
CA ILE A 55 3.19 -4.23 -18.08
C ILE A 55 3.49 -2.78 -18.54
N GLY A 56 4.60 -2.19 -18.08
CA GLY A 56 4.99 -0.82 -18.39
C GLY A 56 4.11 0.23 -17.70
N VAL A 57 3.61 -0.05 -16.49
CA VAL A 57 2.79 0.86 -15.70
C VAL A 57 3.49 1.17 -14.37
N ASP A 58 3.63 2.45 -14.05
CA ASP A 58 4.11 2.88 -12.74
C ASP A 58 2.99 2.70 -11.71
N VAL A 59 3.25 1.93 -10.65
CA VAL A 59 2.28 1.63 -9.59
C VAL A 59 2.81 2.17 -8.27
N SER A 60 2.01 3.00 -7.60
CA SER A 60 2.35 3.60 -6.31
C SER A 60 1.33 3.20 -5.25
N LEU A 61 1.81 2.56 -4.18
CA LEU A 61 1.00 2.11 -3.06
C LEU A 61 1.08 3.12 -1.91
N SER A 62 -0.08 3.52 -1.38
CA SER A 62 -0.19 4.27 -0.13
C SER A 62 -0.81 3.39 0.93
N TYR A 63 -0.05 3.07 1.98
CA TYR A 63 -0.49 2.12 3.01
C TYR A 63 -1.23 2.80 4.16
N THR A 64 -2.33 2.18 4.61
CA THR A 64 -3.07 2.54 5.82
C THR A 64 -3.76 1.32 6.43
N GLY A 65 -4.37 1.43 7.61
CA GLY A 65 -5.19 0.36 8.19
C GLY A 65 -6.41 0.05 7.32
N THR A 66 -6.90 -1.20 7.34
CA THR A 66 -8.06 -1.59 6.50
C THR A 66 -9.31 -0.77 6.86
N LEU A 67 -9.56 -0.53 8.15
CA LEU A 67 -10.68 0.30 8.60
C LEU A 67 -10.48 1.77 8.22
N ASP A 68 -9.28 2.32 8.39
CA ASP A 68 -8.94 3.68 7.99
C ASP A 68 -9.11 3.91 6.47
N ALA A 69 -8.75 2.91 5.64
CA ALA A 69 -8.97 2.96 4.20
C ALA A 69 -10.47 3.02 3.86
N VAL A 70 -11.30 2.24 4.58
CA VAL A 70 -12.75 2.25 4.43
C VAL A 70 -13.34 3.59 4.88
N ASP A 71 -12.85 4.18 5.97
CA ASP A 71 -13.27 5.51 6.41
C ASP A 71 -12.87 6.61 5.41
N THR A 72 -11.62 6.56 4.89
CA THR A 72 -11.13 7.45 3.82
C THR A 72 -12.04 7.40 2.59
N LEU A 73 -12.51 6.20 2.22
CA LEU A 73 -13.50 6.02 1.16
C LEU A 73 -14.86 6.62 1.58
N ALA A 74 -15.38 6.27 2.75
CA ALA A 74 -16.70 6.73 3.22
C ALA A 74 -16.81 8.27 3.25
N GLU A 75 -15.74 8.95 3.62
CA GLU A 75 -15.63 10.40 3.70
C GLU A 75 -15.38 11.07 2.33
N GLY A 76 -14.97 10.29 1.31
CA GLY A 76 -14.66 10.78 -0.03
C GLY A 76 -13.27 11.37 -0.15
N GLU A 77 -12.42 11.21 0.85
CA GLU A 77 -11.04 11.70 0.83
C GLU A 77 -10.15 10.96 -0.18
N ALA A 78 -10.56 9.75 -0.58
CA ALA A 78 -9.91 8.99 -1.64
C ALA A 78 -10.21 9.51 -3.05
N ASP A 79 -11.30 10.29 -3.21
CA ASP A 79 -11.79 10.73 -4.50
C ASP A 79 -10.71 11.60 -5.20
N HIS A 80 -10.47 11.33 -6.49
CA HIS A 80 -9.42 11.98 -7.30
C HIS A 80 -7.96 11.76 -6.84
N ARG A 81 -7.74 11.14 -5.66
CA ARG A 81 -6.39 10.81 -5.15
C ARG A 81 -5.95 9.41 -5.54
N TYR A 82 -6.87 8.45 -5.59
CA TYR A 82 -6.55 7.06 -5.91
C TYR A 82 -7.36 6.58 -7.10
N GLN A 83 -6.80 5.61 -7.82
CA GLN A 83 -7.44 4.97 -8.98
C GLN A 83 -7.99 3.59 -8.60
N ALA A 84 -7.43 2.96 -7.56
CA ALA A 84 -7.91 1.70 -7.01
C ALA A 84 -7.72 1.67 -5.48
N VAL A 85 -8.42 0.74 -4.84
CA VAL A 85 -8.20 0.36 -3.44
C VAL A 85 -7.89 -1.13 -3.41
N TRP A 86 -6.94 -1.52 -2.56
CA TRP A 86 -6.63 -2.93 -2.31
C TRP A 86 -6.66 -3.17 -0.81
N LEU A 87 -7.74 -3.79 -0.34
CA LEU A 87 -7.95 -4.05 1.08
C LEU A 87 -7.54 -5.49 1.42
N SER A 88 -7.05 -5.70 2.63
CA SER A 88 -6.79 -7.05 3.17
C SER A 88 -8.06 -7.86 3.33
N SER A 89 -9.19 -7.19 3.55
CA SER A 89 -10.53 -7.76 3.48
C SER A 89 -11.53 -6.71 3.02
N ASN A 90 -12.41 -7.10 2.10
CA ASN A 90 -13.51 -6.26 1.64
C ASN A 90 -14.75 -6.33 2.56
N ASP A 91 -14.71 -7.12 3.64
CA ASP A 91 -15.87 -7.25 4.53
C ASP A 91 -16.19 -5.92 5.23
N TYR A 92 -15.17 -5.18 5.67
CA TYR A 92 -15.35 -3.84 6.26
C TYR A 92 -15.94 -2.84 5.25
N LEU A 93 -15.53 -2.92 3.98
CA LEU A 93 -16.08 -2.11 2.90
C LEU A 93 -17.58 -2.39 2.71
N ARG A 94 -17.97 -3.68 2.71
CA ARG A 94 -19.37 -4.11 2.52
C ARG A 94 -20.28 -3.72 3.69
N LEU A 95 -19.72 -3.59 4.90
CA LEU A 95 -20.43 -3.11 6.07
C LEU A 95 -20.65 -1.59 6.09
N ARG A 96 -20.02 -0.83 5.17
CA ARG A 96 -20.08 0.63 5.10
C ARG A 96 -20.63 1.09 3.74
N PRO A 97 -21.95 1.23 3.58
CA PRO A 97 -22.59 1.57 2.30
C PRO A 97 -22.03 2.86 1.66
N GLU A 98 -21.61 3.83 2.47
CA GLU A 98 -20.98 5.05 2.00
C GLU A 98 -19.65 4.79 1.30
N ALA A 99 -18.84 3.87 1.81
CA ALA A 99 -17.59 3.47 1.16
C ALA A 99 -17.88 2.59 -0.06
N ALA A 100 -18.74 1.57 0.08
CA ALA A 100 -19.07 0.62 -0.97
C ALA A 100 -19.59 1.29 -2.25
N ARG A 101 -20.46 2.30 -2.15
CA ARG A 101 -21.03 3.01 -3.32
C ARG A 101 -19.99 3.78 -4.15
N ARG A 102 -18.78 4.01 -3.63
CA ARG A 102 -17.69 4.68 -4.36
C ARG A 102 -16.84 3.70 -5.18
N VAL A 103 -16.98 2.39 -4.92
CA VAL A 103 -16.31 1.35 -5.70
C VAL A 103 -17.20 0.95 -6.87
N VAL A 104 -16.69 1.11 -8.09
CA VAL A 104 -17.44 0.85 -9.34
C VAL A 104 -17.38 -0.62 -9.78
N SER A 105 -16.30 -1.32 -9.41
CA SER A 105 -16.14 -2.76 -9.65
C SER A 105 -15.19 -3.37 -8.63
N GLU A 106 -15.40 -4.64 -8.31
CA GLU A 106 -14.59 -5.40 -7.37
C GLU A 106 -14.13 -6.71 -8.03
N THR A 107 -12.91 -7.15 -7.74
CA THR A 107 -12.39 -8.46 -8.15
C THR A 107 -11.53 -9.01 -7.02
N GLU A 108 -11.83 -10.22 -6.59
CA GLU A 108 -11.01 -10.93 -5.61
C GLU A 108 -9.76 -11.48 -6.30
N VAL A 109 -8.59 -11.10 -5.81
CA VAL A 109 -7.28 -11.45 -6.42
C VAL A 109 -6.39 -12.27 -5.49
N MET A 110 -6.72 -12.35 -4.20
CA MET A 110 -5.89 -13.00 -3.18
C MET A 110 -6.75 -13.49 -2.01
N ALA A 111 -6.36 -14.62 -1.42
CA ALA A 111 -6.83 -15.09 -0.13
C ALA A 111 -5.64 -15.24 0.82
N SER A 112 -5.79 -14.82 2.08
CA SER A 112 -4.77 -14.93 3.13
C SER A 112 -5.35 -15.66 4.35
N PRO A 113 -5.12 -16.97 4.49
CA PRO A 113 -5.58 -17.72 5.66
C PRO A 113 -4.90 -17.23 6.95
N VAL A 114 -5.66 -17.17 8.04
CA VAL A 114 -5.09 -16.92 9.37
C VAL A 114 -4.27 -18.12 9.81
N ALA A 115 -3.03 -17.87 10.22
CA ALA A 115 -2.13 -18.86 10.77
C ALA A 115 -1.51 -18.35 12.09
N ILE A 116 -1.14 -19.26 12.97
CA ILE A 116 -0.39 -18.95 14.19
C ILE A 116 1.09 -19.28 14.01
N GLY A 117 1.95 -18.29 14.22
CA GLY A 117 3.39 -18.50 14.25
C GLY A 117 3.84 -18.97 15.64
N VAL A 118 4.35 -20.21 15.75
CA VAL A 118 4.83 -20.78 17.02
C VAL A 118 6.32 -21.10 16.92
N LYS A 119 7.10 -20.75 17.95
CA LYS A 119 8.52 -21.11 18.01
C LYS A 119 8.68 -22.62 18.21
N PRO A 120 9.71 -23.25 17.62
CA PRO A 120 9.96 -24.69 17.82
C PRO A 120 10.10 -25.11 19.29
N ALA A 121 10.69 -24.27 20.13
CA ALA A 121 10.80 -24.54 21.56
C ALA A 121 9.42 -24.65 22.25
N THR A 122 8.51 -23.72 21.94
CA THR A 122 7.13 -23.70 22.47
C THR A 122 6.33 -24.90 22.00
N LEU A 123 6.51 -25.36 20.75
CA LEU A 123 5.91 -26.62 20.29
C LEU A 123 6.36 -27.81 21.16
N GLY A 124 7.65 -27.89 21.48
CA GLY A 124 8.21 -28.93 22.34
C GLY A 124 7.67 -28.87 23.77
N GLU A 125 7.57 -27.67 24.35
CA GLU A 125 7.01 -27.45 25.69
C GLU A 125 5.52 -27.84 25.78
N LEU A 126 4.75 -27.56 24.73
CA LEU A 126 3.33 -27.90 24.64
C LEU A 126 3.07 -29.34 24.15
N GLY A 127 4.12 -30.07 23.77
CA GLY A 127 4.00 -31.42 23.20
C GLY A 127 3.27 -31.46 21.85
N TRP A 128 3.26 -30.36 21.11
CA TRP A 128 2.55 -30.21 19.85
C TRP A 128 3.38 -30.70 18.65
N GLN A 129 2.70 -31.31 17.69
CA GLN A 129 3.23 -31.56 16.34
C GLN A 129 2.65 -30.52 15.39
N PRO A 130 3.47 -29.81 14.59
CA PRO A 130 3.01 -28.70 13.73
C PRO A 130 1.77 -29.02 12.89
N ASP A 131 1.74 -30.20 12.28
CA ASP A 131 0.69 -30.60 11.33
C ASP A 131 -0.64 -30.99 12.02
N ASP A 132 -0.61 -31.19 13.33
CA ASP A 132 -1.76 -31.66 14.13
C ASP A 132 -2.33 -30.56 15.05
N VAL A 133 -1.74 -29.36 15.06
CA VAL A 133 -2.19 -28.27 15.93
C VAL A 133 -3.57 -27.76 15.48
N THR A 134 -4.50 -27.75 16.42
CA THR A 134 -5.86 -27.24 16.23
C THR A 134 -6.07 -25.92 16.97
N TRP A 135 -7.03 -25.10 16.50
CA TRP A 135 -7.45 -23.89 17.20
C TRP A 135 -7.96 -24.17 18.63
N ALA A 136 -8.55 -25.35 18.87
CA ALA A 136 -8.98 -25.75 20.21
C ALA A 136 -7.79 -25.93 21.17
N GLN A 137 -6.70 -26.57 20.71
CA GLN A 137 -5.48 -26.70 21.51
C GLN A 137 -4.83 -25.35 21.77
N VAL A 138 -4.82 -24.44 20.77
CA VAL A 138 -4.32 -23.07 20.96
C VAL A 138 -5.13 -22.35 22.03
N ALA A 139 -6.45 -22.42 21.97
CA ALA A 139 -7.33 -21.80 22.97
C ALA A 139 -7.14 -22.39 24.37
N GLU A 140 -6.96 -23.72 24.49
CA GLU A 140 -6.69 -24.39 25.75
C GLU A 140 -5.34 -23.96 26.35
N ALA A 141 -4.26 -23.97 25.56
CA ALA A 141 -2.94 -23.54 26.03
C ALA A 141 -2.92 -22.08 26.49
N VAL A 142 -3.66 -21.19 25.82
CA VAL A 142 -3.80 -19.80 26.27
C VAL A 142 -4.60 -19.72 27.58
N ARG A 143 -5.71 -20.46 27.69
CA ARG A 143 -6.55 -20.48 28.90
C ARG A 143 -5.82 -20.99 30.13
N ASP A 144 -4.92 -21.95 29.94
CA ASP A 144 -4.15 -22.59 31.01
C ASP A 144 -2.82 -21.88 31.28
N ASP A 145 -2.63 -20.66 30.77
CA ASP A 145 -1.42 -19.84 30.87
C ASP A 145 -0.14 -20.50 30.29
N GLY A 146 -0.30 -21.57 29.50
CA GLY A 146 0.78 -22.28 28.81
C GLY A 146 1.26 -21.59 27.52
N LEU A 147 0.46 -20.68 26.96
CA LEU A 147 0.79 -19.90 25.78
C LEU A 147 0.34 -18.45 25.93
N THR A 148 1.26 -17.51 25.71
CA THR A 148 0.93 -16.09 25.49
C THR A 148 1.14 -15.76 24.02
N TYR A 149 0.34 -14.85 23.49
CA TYR A 149 0.36 -14.48 22.07
C TYR A 149 0.27 -12.98 21.89
N GLY A 150 0.63 -12.52 20.69
CA GLY A 150 0.43 -11.14 20.24
C GLY A 150 -0.25 -11.15 18.88
N MET A 151 -1.01 -10.09 18.61
CA MET A 151 -1.67 -9.82 17.34
C MET A 151 -1.63 -8.31 17.07
N THR A 152 -1.98 -7.90 15.85
CA THR A 152 -2.13 -6.48 15.52
C THR A 152 -3.33 -5.88 16.25
N ASP A 153 -3.45 -4.55 16.25
CA ASP A 153 -4.58 -3.86 16.88
C ASP A 153 -5.88 -4.10 16.08
N PRO A 154 -6.89 -4.79 16.64
CA PRO A 154 -8.14 -5.12 15.94
C PRO A 154 -8.98 -3.88 15.59
N THR A 155 -8.68 -2.72 16.15
CA THR A 155 -9.43 -1.48 15.86
C THR A 155 -9.07 -0.89 14.50
N VAL A 156 -7.91 -1.26 13.94
CA VAL A 156 -7.36 -0.69 12.70
C VAL A 156 -6.84 -1.74 11.69
N SER A 157 -6.61 -2.98 12.13
CA SER A 157 -6.08 -4.08 11.31
C SER A 157 -7.10 -5.21 11.13
N ASN A 158 -7.03 -5.89 9.98
CA ASN A 158 -7.86 -7.05 9.68
C ASN A 158 -7.40 -8.34 10.37
N SER A 159 -6.10 -8.46 10.65
CA SER A 159 -5.51 -9.66 11.28
C SER A 159 -5.46 -9.61 12.81
N GLY A 160 -5.94 -8.53 13.43
CA GLY A 160 -6.11 -8.41 14.88
C GLY A 160 -7.49 -8.87 15.29
#